data_AF-A0A553GM34-F1
#
_entry.id   AF-A0A553GM34-F1
#
_cell.length_a   1.000
_cell.length_b   1.000
_cell.length_c   1.000
_cell.angle_alpha   90.00
_cell.angle_beta   90.00
_cell.angle_gamma   90.00
#
_symmetry.space_group_name_H-M   'P 1'
#
loop_
_entity.id
_entity.type
_entity.pdbx_description
1 polymer ?
#
loop_
_entity_poly.entity_id
_entity_poly.type
_entity_poly.pdbx_seq_one_letter_code
_entity_poly.pdbx_strand_id
1 'polypeptide(L)' 'MVLRNKTQEYELHKERSNILSFLRRSLRNANISLDFEISVEEESGTRKAFTVADKYKVMTEKNPALAKFRKEFNLDIE' A
#
# COMPACT_ATOMS: atom_id res chain seq x y z
N MET A 1 -6.25 4.22 12.84
CA MET A 1 -4.86 4.49 12.40
C MET A 1 -4.72 3.95 10.98
N VAL A 2 -4.12 4.70 10.05
CA VAL A 2 -4.03 4.28 8.65
C VAL A 2 -2.72 3.53 8.43
N LEU A 3 -2.81 2.27 7.97
CA LEU A 3 -1.67 1.43 7.62
C LEU A 3 -1.53 1.36 6.10
N ARG A 4 -0.30 1.54 5.61
CA ARG A 4 0.00 1.59 4.17
C ARG A 4 0.40 0.23 3.60
N ASN A 5 0.80 -0.73 4.44
CA ASN A 5 1.17 -2.07 3.99
C ASN A 5 1.02 -3.14 5.10
N LYS A 6 1.01 -4.41 4.68
CA LYS A 6 0.90 -5.59 5.57
C LYS A 6 2.05 -5.73 6.56
N THR A 7 3.24 -5.19 6.23
CA THR A 7 4.40 -5.22 7.13
C THR A 7 4.17 -4.33 8.35
N GLN A 8 3.55 -3.16 8.17
CA GLN A 8 3.22 -2.27 9.29
C GLN A 8 2.15 -2.87 10.20
N GLU A 9 1.17 -3.59 9.65
CA GLU A 9 0.18 -4.34 10.42
C GLU A 9 0.84 -5.43 11.27
N TYR A 10 1.75 -6.20 10.67
CA TYR A 10 2.51 -7.23 11.38
C TYR A 10 3.33 -6.67 12.56
N GLU A 11 4.08 -5.59 12.33
CA GLU A 11 4.86 -4.94 13.39
C GLU A 11 3.97 -4.34 14.48
N LEU A 12 2.81 -3.78 14.12
CA LEU A 12 1.84 -3.27 15.09
C LEU A 12 1.29 -4.38 16.01
N HIS A 13 0.96 -5.54 15.44
CA HIS A 13 0.51 -6.69 16.21
C HIS A 13 1.61 -7.24 17.13
N LYS A 14 2.87 -7.20 16.69
CA LYS A 14 4.03 -7.60 17.49
C LYS A 14 4.20 -6.68 18.70
N GLU A 15 4.06 -5.37 18.51
CA GLU A 15 4.17 -4.37 19.59
C GLU A 15 2.94 -4.32 20.51
N ARG A 16 1.81 -4.91 20.12
CA ARG A 16 0.58 -5.00 20.94
C ARG A 16 0.86 -5.48 22.36
N SER A 17 1.69 -6.53 22.50
CA SER A 17 2.02 -7.11 23.80
C SER A 17 2.80 -6.15 24.69
N ASN A 18 3.73 -5.41 24.10
CA ASN A 18 4.53 -4.41 24.81
C ASN A 18 3.67 -3.23 25.28
N ILE A 19 2.80 -2.73 24.40
CA ILE A 19 1.86 -1.64 24.71
C ILE A 19 0.91 -2.07 25.84
N LEU A 20 0.31 -3.26 25.74
CA LEU A 20 -0.60 -3.77 26.77
C LEU A 20 0.12 -3.96 28.12
N SER A 21 1.36 -4.44 28.08
CA SER A 21 2.20 -4.59 29.28
C SER A 21 2.55 -3.25 29.92
N PHE A 22 2.78 -2.21 29.13
CA PHE A 22 2.98 -0.85 29.63
C PHE A 22 1.67 -0.30 30.26
N LEU A 23 0.56 -0.40 29.55
CA LEU A 23 -0.74 0.12 30.00
C LEU A 23 -1.21 -0.57 31.30
N ARG A 24 -1.02 -1.89 31.42
CA ARG A 24 -1.35 -2.63 32.66
C ARG A 24 -0.59 -2.10 33.88
N ARG A 25 0.69 -1.76 33.72
CA ARG A 25 1.51 -1.18 34.80
C ARG A 25 1.09 0.26 35.10
N SER A 26 0.94 1.07 34.07
CA SER A 26 0.62 2.50 34.20
C SER A 26 -0.78 2.74 34.78
N LEU A 27 -1.78 1.93 34.40
CA LEU A 27 -3.16 2.06 34.86
C LEU A 27 -3.45 1.24 36.13
N ARG A 28 -2.47 0.46 36.62
CA ARG A 28 -2.64 -0.52 37.71
C ARG A 28 -3.86 -1.42 37.53
N ASN A 29 -4.19 -1.73 36.27
CA ASN A 29 -5.35 -2.51 35.91
C ASN A 29 -4.92 -3.62 34.95
N ALA A 30 -5.00 -4.86 35.41
CA ALA A 30 -4.66 -6.03 34.60
C ALA A 30 -5.77 -6.38 33.59
N ASN A 31 -7.00 -5.94 33.86
CA ASN A 31 -8.21 -6.32 33.14
C ASN A 31 -8.54 -5.34 32.02
N ILE A 32 -7.55 -5.05 31.18
CA ILE A 32 -7.70 -4.19 29.99
C ILE A 32 -7.44 -5.02 28.73
N SER A 33 -8.19 -4.73 27.68
CA SER A 33 -7.99 -5.23 26.32
C SER A 33 -7.61 -4.06 25.41
N LEU A 34 -6.82 -4.35 24.38
CA LEU A 34 -6.41 -3.37 23.39
C LEU A 34 -6.76 -3.92 22.01
N ASP A 35 -7.68 -3.24 21.32
CA ASP A 35 -8.10 -3.59 19.98
C ASP A 35 -7.71 -2.45 19.03
N PHE A 36 -7.15 -2.83 17.89
CA PHE A 36 -6.74 -1.89 16.85
C PHE A 36 -7.78 -1.89 15.74
N GLU A 37 -8.38 -0.74 15.49
CA GLU A 37 -9.19 -0.54 14.29
C GLU A 37 -8.29 0.01 13.18
N ILE A 38 -8.00 -0.86 12.20
CA ILE A 38 -7.19 -0.52 11.04
C ILE A 38 -8.15 -0.12 9.92
N SER A 39 -8.22 1.17 9.66
CA SER A 39 -8.89 1.69 8.47
C SER A 39 -7.91 1.56 7.32
N VAL A 40 -8.16 0.63 6.41
CA VAL A 40 -7.49 0.62 5.11
C VAL A 40 -8.14 1.74 4.31
N GLU A 41 -7.49 2.89 4.25
CA GLU A 41 -7.72 3.78 3.11
C GLU A 41 -7.22 2.98 1.90
N GLU A 42 -8.14 2.42 1.13
CA GLU A 42 -7.84 2.12 -0.25
C GLU A 42 -7.36 3.45 -0.82
N GLU A 43 -6.05 3.58 -1.05
CA GLU A 43 -5.52 4.63 -1.88
C GLU A 43 -6.25 4.48 -3.22
N SER A 44 -7.32 5.26 -3.39
CA SER A 44 -7.88 5.70 -4.66
C SER A 44 -6.87 6.58 -5.42
N GLY A 45 -5.56 6.37 -5.16
CA GLY A 45 -4.43 6.98 -5.79
C GLY A 45 -3.79 5.96 -6.70
N THR A 46 -4.28 5.93 -7.94
CA THR A 46 -3.65 5.28 -9.09
C THR A 46 -3.36 3.79 -8.90
N ARG A 47 -4.20 2.96 -9.52
CA ARG A 47 -3.81 1.60 -9.94
C ARG A 47 -2.40 1.69 -10.51
N LYS A 48 -1.39 1.32 -9.71
CA LYS A 48 -0.01 1.17 -10.20
C LYS A 48 -0.15 0.28 -11.41
N ALA A 49 0.15 0.81 -12.58
CA ALA A 49 0.00 0.16 -13.86
C ALA A 49 0.42 -1.32 -13.77
N PHE A 50 -0.55 -2.19 -13.53
CA PHE A 50 -0.33 -3.59 -13.17
C PHE A 50 -0.18 -4.41 -14.44
N THR A 51 -0.74 -3.90 -15.55
CA THR A 51 -0.59 -4.47 -16.88
C THR A 51 0.47 -3.72 -17.68
N VAL A 52 1.12 -4.42 -18.60
CA VAL A 52 2.08 -3.82 -19.55
C VAL A 52 1.41 -2.70 -20.37
N ALA A 53 0.11 -2.85 -20.65
CA ALA A 53 -0.71 -1.86 -21.32
C ALA A 53 -0.86 -0.55 -20.53
N ASP A 54 -1.10 -0.63 -19.21
CA ASP A 54 -1.19 0.56 -18.37
C ASP A 54 0.16 1.28 -18.26
N LYS A 55 1.27 0.52 -18.19
CA LYS A 55 2.62 1.11 -18.16
C LYS A 55 2.90 1.84 -19.46
N TYR A 56 2.55 1.22 -20.59
CA TYR A 56 2.65 1.83 -21.90
C TYR A 56 1.82 3.12 -21.98
N LYS A 57 0.58 3.11 -21.48
CA LYS A 57 -0.29 4.30 -21.49
C LYS A 57 0.33 5.46 -20.72
N VAL A 58 0.80 5.23 -19.49
CA VAL A 58 1.49 6.26 -18.68
C VAL A 58 2.77 6.75 -19.36
N MET A 59 3.53 5.85 -19.99
CA MET A 59 4.74 6.21 -20.74
C MET A 59 4.41 7.05 -21.98
N THR A 60 3.34 6.73 -22.72
CA THR A 60 2.90 7.53 -23.88
C THR A 60 2.33 8.89 -23.48
N GLU A 61 1.67 8.99 -22.33
CA GLU A 61 1.20 10.28 -21.78
C GLU A 61 2.38 11.20 -21.44
N LYS A 62 3.50 10.64 -20.97
CA LYS A 62 4.74 11.39 -20.70
C LYS A 62 5.58 11.65 -21.96
N ASN A 63 5.53 10.75 -22.94
CA ASN A 63 6.29 10.88 -24.18
C ASN A 63 5.48 10.38 -25.39
N PRO A 64 4.85 11.29 -26.16
CA PRO A 64 4.04 10.93 -27.33
C PRO A 64 4.86 10.35 -28.48
N ALA A 65 6.19 10.50 -28.49
CA ALA A 65 7.05 9.88 -29.49
C ALA A 65 7.06 8.35 -29.37
N LEU A 66 6.72 7.78 -28.21
CA LEU A 66 6.60 6.34 -28.00
C LEU A 66 5.47 5.73 -28.84
N ALA A 67 4.38 6.46 -29.06
CA ALA A 67 3.29 6.00 -29.92
C ALA A 67 3.70 5.95 -31.39
N LYS A 68 4.53 6.92 -31.83
CA LYS A 68 5.09 6.92 -33.19
C LYS A 68 6.07 5.79 -33.37
N PHE A 69 6.99 5.61 -32.43
CA PHE A 69 7.97 4.54 -32.44
C PHE A 69 7.32 3.15 -32.46
N ARG A 70 6.28 2.92 -31.64
CA ARG A 70 5.54 1.66 -31.67
C ARG A 70 4.91 1.37 -33.05
N LYS A 71 4.31 2.40 -33.67
CA LYS A 71 3.64 2.28 -34.96
C LYS A 71 4.62 2.10 -36.13
N GLU A 72 5.76 2.75 -36.06
CA GLU A 72 6.77 2.75 -37.10
C GLU A 72 7.58 1.45 -37.11
N PHE A 73 7.75 0.82 -35.95
CA PHE A 73 8.49 -0.43 -35.78
C PHE A 73 7.61 -1.68 -35.61
N ASN A 74 6.28 -1.58 -35.77
CA ASN A 74 5.31 -2.69 -35.58
C ASN A 74 5.56 -3.52 -34.30
N LEU A 75 5.84 -2.83 -33.20
CA LEU A 75 6.11 -3.46 -31.91
C LEU A 75 4.77 -3.81 -31.24
N ASP A 76 4.16 -4.89 -31.68
CA ASP A 76 3.05 -5.50 -30.96
C ASP A 76 3.57 -6.23 -29.72
N ILE A 77 2.95 -5.93 -28.59
CA ILE A 77 3.26 -6.52 -27.29
C ILE A 77 2.25 -7.64 -27.12
N GLU A 78 2.68 -8.90 -27.21
CA GLU A 78 1.91 -10.05 -26.69
C GLU A 78 1.79 -9.96 -25.15
#